data_AF-A0A3D5RQV7-F1
#
_entry.id   AF-A0A3D5RQV7-F1
#
_cell.length_a   1.000
_cell.length_b   1.000
_cell.length_c   1.000
_cell.angle_alpha   90.00
_cell.angle_beta   90.00
_cell.angle_gamma   90.00
#
_symmetry.space_group_name_H-M   'P 1'
#
loop_
_entity.id
_entity.type
_entity.pdbx_description
1 polymer ?
#
loop_
_entity_poly.entity_id
_entity_poly.type
_entity_poly.pdbx_seq_one_letter_code
_entity_poly.pdbx_strand_id
1 'polypeptide(L)'
;YRGYPLYTFSDDVIAGDLHGRAVDERFSPAVIVRYFTPPEVDIHYREVDPIHPAILTTADGMTLYAREKWAYTQTFHARDGDRHGSSAGRAVGTDGCDTNCLTQWHPLSAPSDAQPSGEWTMYHHEDGSRQWAYRGFALYTYSGDETPGDMRSDESFEPWRGENAKVGLETVSIIGTASTMYWRVASP
;
A
#
# COMPACT_ATOMS: atom_id res chain seq x y z
N TYR A 1 -9.06 20.65 -15.84
CA TYR A 1 -10.35 20.07 -15.41
C TYR A 1 -11.48 21.04 -15.76
N ARG A 2 -12.54 20.58 -16.47
CA ARG A 2 -13.67 21.44 -16.91
C ARG A 2 -13.26 22.77 -17.60
N GLY A 3 -12.25 22.72 -18.47
CA GLY A 3 -11.77 23.92 -19.18
C GLY A 3 -10.79 24.81 -18.41
N TYR A 4 -10.49 24.50 -17.14
CA TYR A 4 -9.47 25.20 -16.36
C TYR A 4 -8.16 24.41 -16.31
N PRO A 5 -7.00 25.08 -16.32
CA PRO A 5 -5.72 24.44 -16.04
C PRO A 5 -5.69 23.86 -14.62
N LEU A 6 -4.98 22.75 -14.45
CA LEU A 6 -4.68 22.18 -13.14
C LEU A 6 -3.25 22.54 -12.77
N TYR A 7 -3.02 22.82 -11.48
CA TYR A 7 -1.72 23.16 -10.93
C TYR A 7 -1.48 22.33 -9.68
N THR A 8 -0.21 22.03 -9.41
CA THR A 8 0.27 21.51 -8.13
C THR A 8 0.91 22.65 -7.36
N PHE A 9 0.81 22.66 -6.03
CA PHE A 9 1.46 23.65 -5.19
C PHE A 9 2.74 23.07 -4.59
N SER A 10 3.83 23.85 -4.57
CA SER A 10 5.16 23.35 -4.17
C SER A 10 5.23 22.95 -2.71
N ASP A 11 4.40 23.55 -1.86
CA ASP A 11 4.40 23.28 -0.42
C ASP A 11 3.30 22.28 -0.04
N ASP A 12 2.55 21.76 -1.01
CA ASP A 12 1.72 20.56 -0.80
C ASP A 12 2.68 19.36 -0.85
N VAL A 13 3.10 18.91 0.33
CA VAL A 13 4.13 17.87 0.50
C VAL A 13 3.52 16.48 0.66
N ILE A 14 2.23 16.41 1.02
CA ILE A 14 1.47 15.17 1.17
C ILE A 14 0.17 15.26 0.34
N ALA A 15 -0.27 14.13 -0.21
CA ALA A 15 -1.56 14.04 -0.89
C ALA A 15 -2.70 14.51 0.03
N GLY A 16 -3.52 15.44 -0.47
CA GLY A 16 -4.59 16.06 0.31
C GLY A 16 -4.19 17.33 1.04
N ASP A 17 -2.91 17.73 1.01
CA ASP A 17 -2.52 19.08 1.42
C ASP A 17 -3.23 20.13 0.56
N LEU A 18 -3.53 21.26 1.19
CA LEU A 18 -4.29 22.36 0.60
C LEU A 18 -3.63 23.71 0.91
N HIS A 19 -2.31 23.73 1.10
CA HIS A 19 -1.57 24.92 1.52
C HIS A 19 -1.70 26.04 0.48
N GLY A 20 -1.81 25.68 -0.80
CA GLY A 20 -2.03 26.65 -1.88
C GLY A 20 -3.31 27.47 -1.74
N ARG A 21 -4.35 26.96 -1.05
CA ARG A 21 -5.61 27.71 -0.83
C ARG A 21 -5.40 28.96 0.03
N ALA A 22 -4.46 28.92 0.96
CA ALA A 22 -4.19 30.04 1.86
C ALA A 22 -3.32 31.13 1.21
N VAL A 23 -2.72 30.84 0.05
CA VAL A 23 -1.79 31.74 -0.64
C VAL A 23 -2.50 32.61 -1.68
N ASP A 24 -3.50 32.08 -2.39
CA ASP A 24 -4.30 32.82 -3.35
C ASP A 24 -5.76 32.33 -3.35
N GLU A 25 -6.70 33.23 -3.06
CA GLU A 25 -8.13 32.94 -2.97
C GLU A 25 -8.74 32.45 -4.30
N ARG A 26 -8.05 32.64 -5.43
CA ARG A 26 -8.46 32.11 -6.74
C ARG A 26 -8.20 30.61 -6.86
N PHE A 27 -7.32 30.05 -6.03
CA PHE A 27 -7.10 28.62 -6.01
C PHE A 27 -8.21 27.91 -5.26
N SER A 28 -8.91 27.05 -5.98
CA SER A 28 -9.88 26.13 -5.41
C SER A 28 -9.34 24.70 -5.52
N PRO A 29 -9.54 23.85 -4.50
CA PRO A 29 -9.18 22.44 -4.58
C PRO A 29 -9.91 21.78 -5.76
N ALA A 30 -9.16 21.06 -6.60
CA ALA A 30 -9.76 20.11 -7.50
C ALA A 30 -9.99 18.81 -6.73
N VAL A 31 -11.24 18.55 -6.33
CA VAL A 31 -11.59 17.32 -5.63
C VAL A 31 -11.74 16.18 -6.64
N ILE A 32 -11.01 15.09 -6.41
CA ILE A 32 -11.26 13.82 -7.09
C ILE A 32 -12.60 13.30 -6.57
N VAL A 33 -13.65 13.45 -7.38
CA VAL A 33 -15.03 13.10 -6.99
C VAL A 33 -15.25 11.58 -6.97
N ARG A 34 -14.38 10.84 -7.66
CA ARG A 34 -14.34 9.38 -7.65
C ARG A 34 -12.88 8.92 -7.70
N TYR A 35 -12.42 8.31 -6.63
CA TYR A 35 -11.19 7.52 -6.69
C TYR A 35 -11.43 6.37 -7.67
N PHE A 36 -10.44 6.10 -8.51
CA PHE A 36 -10.42 4.82 -9.19
C PHE A 36 -10.25 3.75 -8.12
N THR A 37 -11.21 2.83 -8.06
CA THR A 37 -11.14 1.64 -7.23
C THR A 37 -11.42 0.47 -8.17
N PRO A 38 -10.54 -0.55 -8.21
CA PRO A 38 -10.80 -1.75 -8.99
C PRO A 38 -12.17 -2.34 -8.64
N PRO A 39 -12.89 -2.95 -9.61
CA PRO A 39 -14.20 -3.56 -9.34
C PRO A 39 -14.17 -4.64 -8.24
N GLU A 40 -13.01 -5.25 -8.02
CA GLU A 40 -12.80 -6.29 -7.00
C GLU A 40 -12.56 -5.73 -5.59
N VAL A 41 -12.45 -4.40 -5.44
CA VAL A 41 -12.09 -3.73 -4.19
C VAL A 41 -13.21 -2.78 -3.75
N ASP A 42 -13.46 -2.73 -2.44
CA ASP A 42 -14.32 -1.73 -1.80
C ASP A 42 -13.57 -0.98 -0.69
N ILE A 43 -14.11 0.18 -0.30
CA ILE A 43 -13.62 0.96 0.83
C ILE A 43 -14.61 0.79 1.98
N HIS A 44 -14.20 0.06 3.01
CA HIS A 44 -14.99 -0.11 4.21
C HIS A 44 -14.65 0.97 5.24
N TYR A 45 -15.58 1.90 5.47
CA TYR A 45 -15.45 2.96 6.47
C TYR A 45 -15.78 2.44 7.87
N ARG A 46 -14.95 2.78 8.85
CA ARG A 46 -15.07 2.31 10.24
C ARG A 46 -15.31 3.49 11.16
N GLU A 47 -16.53 3.60 11.67
CA GLU A 47 -17.01 4.78 12.44
C GLU A 47 -16.28 5.02 13.78
N VAL A 48 -15.58 4.02 14.33
CA VAL A 48 -15.06 4.06 15.71
C VAL A 48 -13.57 3.67 15.82
N ASP A 49 -12.84 3.61 14.70
CA ASP A 49 -11.42 3.29 14.72
C ASP A 49 -10.57 4.51 14.32
N PRO A 50 -9.80 5.11 15.26
CA PRO A 50 -8.97 6.28 14.97
C PRO A 50 -7.67 5.93 14.23
N ILE A 51 -7.29 4.64 14.18
CA ILE A 51 -6.07 4.17 13.54
C ILE A 51 -6.36 3.82 12.07
N HIS A 52 -7.46 3.11 11.83
CA HIS A 52 -7.90 2.69 10.50
C HIS A 52 -9.35 3.12 10.23
N PRO A 53 -9.62 4.44 10.02
CA PRO A 53 -10.97 4.97 9.81
C PRO A 53 -11.60 4.50 8.49
N ALA A 54 -10.77 4.02 7.56
CA ALA A 54 -11.18 3.31 6.37
C ALA A 54 -10.14 2.24 6.03
N ILE A 55 -10.60 1.10 5.55
CA ILE A 55 -9.77 -0.01 5.10
C ILE A 55 -10.18 -0.40 3.68
N LEU A 56 -9.22 -0.87 2.90
CA LEU A 56 -9.49 -1.52 1.63
C LEU A 56 -9.93 -2.96 1.91
N THR A 57 -11.01 -3.37 1.27
CA THR A 57 -11.51 -4.74 1.31
C THR A 57 -11.68 -5.27 -0.10
N THR A 58 -11.79 -6.58 -0.24
CA THR A 58 -12.36 -7.16 -1.45
C THR A 58 -13.85 -6.80 -1.57
N ALA A 59 -14.45 -7.05 -2.74
CA ALA A 59 -15.87 -6.83 -2.97
C ALA A 59 -16.80 -7.68 -2.07
N ASP A 60 -16.32 -8.83 -1.58
CA ASP A 60 -16.99 -9.66 -0.57
C ASP A 60 -16.65 -9.25 0.89
N GLY A 61 -15.84 -8.20 1.06
CA GLY A 61 -15.59 -7.54 2.34
C GLY A 61 -14.40 -8.07 3.14
N MET A 62 -13.57 -8.96 2.58
CA MET A 62 -12.35 -9.44 3.22
C MET A 62 -11.29 -8.34 3.25
N THR A 63 -10.62 -8.17 4.38
CA THR A 63 -9.60 -7.11 4.54
C THR A 63 -8.40 -7.35 3.63
N LEU A 64 -7.91 -6.27 3.02
CA LEU A 64 -6.70 -6.27 2.22
C LEU A 64 -5.50 -5.79 3.03
N TYR A 65 -4.39 -6.49 2.86
CA TYR A 65 -3.14 -6.22 3.56
C TYR A 65 -2.01 -5.96 2.60
N ALA A 66 -1.03 -5.21 3.09
CA ALA A 66 0.26 -4.98 2.46
C ALA A 66 1.37 -5.46 3.39
N ARG A 67 2.44 -6.02 2.81
CA ARG A 67 3.64 -6.40 3.53
C ARG A 67 4.72 -5.35 3.32
N GLU A 68 5.37 -4.97 4.41
CA GLU A 68 6.37 -3.90 4.40
C GLU A 68 7.62 -4.28 5.18
N LYS A 69 8.72 -3.61 4.82
CA LYS A 69 9.96 -3.68 5.59
C LYS A 69 9.89 -2.63 6.69
N TRP A 70 9.98 -3.10 7.94
CA TRP A 70 10.26 -2.26 9.08
C TRP A 70 11.76 -2.16 9.29
N ALA A 71 12.29 -0.94 9.30
CA ALA A 71 13.68 -0.66 9.66
C ALA A 71 13.72 0.20 10.94
N TYR A 72 14.50 -0.25 11.93
CA TYR A 72 14.81 0.60 13.08
C TYR A 72 15.80 1.69 12.67
N THR A 73 15.32 2.91 12.40
CA THR A 73 16.17 4.10 12.29
C THR A 73 16.11 4.89 13.60
N GLN A 74 17.26 5.39 14.08
CA GLN A 74 17.35 6.15 15.33
C GLN A 74 16.64 7.52 15.29
N THR A 75 16.12 7.90 14.12
CA THR A 75 15.25 9.05 13.94
C THR A 75 14.02 8.56 13.19
N PHE A 76 12.86 8.79 13.81
CA PHE A 76 11.50 8.53 13.32
C PHE A 76 11.11 7.05 13.13
N HIS A 77 10.16 6.63 13.96
CA HIS A 77 9.31 5.46 13.75
C HIS A 77 8.53 5.67 12.44
N ALA A 78 9.09 5.27 11.31
CA ALA A 78 8.44 5.39 10.02
C ALA A 78 7.36 4.30 9.84
N ARG A 79 6.38 4.23 10.76
CA ARG A 79 5.05 3.67 10.43
C ARG A 79 4.48 4.58 9.35
N ASP A 80 4.10 4.02 8.20
CA ASP A 80 3.64 4.78 7.01
C ASP A 80 4.64 5.77 6.41
N GLY A 81 5.95 5.65 6.69
CA GLY A 81 6.94 6.70 6.39
C GLY A 81 7.33 6.90 4.92
N ASP A 82 6.77 6.13 3.99
CA ASP A 82 6.83 6.40 2.55
C ASP A 82 5.45 6.13 1.96
N ARG A 83 4.53 7.10 2.07
CA ARG A 83 3.17 7.01 1.51
C ARG A 83 3.12 6.93 -0.03
N HIS A 84 4.28 6.91 -0.70
CA HIS A 84 4.45 6.59 -2.11
C HIS A 84 5.54 5.52 -2.26
N GLY A 85 5.22 4.29 -1.84
CA GLY A 85 6.10 3.15 -1.97
C GLY A 85 6.47 2.93 -3.44
N SER A 86 7.74 3.09 -3.74
CA SER A 86 8.35 2.84 -5.04
C SER A 86 8.15 1.38 -5.53
N SER A 87 8.73 1.03 -6.68
CA SER A 87 8.92 -0.38 -7.08
C SER A 87 9.50 -1.27 -5.96
N ALA A 88 10.18 -0.71 -4.97
CA ALA A 88 10.67 -1.42 -3.80
C ALA A 88 9.55 -1.95 -2.89
N GLY A 89 8.45 -1.22 -2.69
CA GLY A 89 7.31 -1.69 -1.91
C GLY A 89 6.67 -2.93 -2.54
N ARG A 90 6.49 -2.91 -3.87
CA ARG A 90 5.99 -4.06 -4.65
C ARG A 90 6.93 -5.24 -4.50
N ALA A 91 8.22 -5.01 -4.72
CA ALA A 91 9.24 -6.04 -4.61
C ALA A 91 9.26 -6.67 -3.20
N VAL A 92 9.27 -5.87 -2.14
CA VAL A 92 9.23 -6.36 -0.75
C VAL A 92 7.94 -7.13 -0.46
N GLY A 93 6.82 -6.65 -0.98
CA GLY A 93 5.52 -7.32 -0.81
C GLY A 93 5.49 -8.72 -1.42
N THR A 94 6.19 -8.92 -2.55
CA THR A 94 6.20 -10.17 -3.30
C THR A 94 7.40 -11.07 -3.00
N ASP A 95 8.53 -10.51 -2.56
CA ASP A 95 9.79 -11.23 -2.34
C ASP A 95 9.72 -12.11 -1.07
N GLY A 96 10.22 -13.34 -1.17
CA GLY A 96 10.26 -14.28 -0.05
C GLY A 96 8.92 -14.81 0.46
N CYS A 97 7.80 -14.58 -0.25
CA CYS A 97 6.54 -15.28 0.01
C CYS A 97 6.58 -16.64 -0.69
N ASP A 98 7.03 -17.66 0.03
CA ASP A 98 7.11 -19.04 -0.44
C ASP A 98 5.74 -19.74 -0.50
N THR A 99 5.73 -21.02 -0.86
CA THR A 99 4.50 -21.83 -0.91
C THR A 99 3.71 -21.79 0.40
N ASN A 100 4.37 -21.75 1.55
CA ASN A 100 3.70 -21.72 2.84
C ASN A 100 3.10 -20.33 3.12
N CYS A 101 3.81 -19.26 2.78
CA CYS A 101 3.27 -17.91 2.81
C CYS A 101 1.99 -17.81 1.96
N LEU A 102 1.99 -18.37 0.74
CA LEU A 102 0.83 -18.36 -0.16
C LEU A 102 -0.37 -19.20 0.32
N THR A 103 -0.20 -20.08 1.32
CA THR A 103 -1.36 -20.75 1.97
C THR A 103 -2.07 -19.85 2.98
N GLN A 104 -1.38 -18.84 3.49
CA GLN A 104 -1.90 -17.90 4.47
C GLN A 104 -2.27 -16.56 3.83
N TRP A 105 -1.49 -16.12 2.85
CA TRP A 105 -1.58 -14.83 2.20
C TRP A 105 -1.93 -15.04 0.73
N HIS A 106 -3.18 -14.76 0.39
CA HIS A 106 -3.67 -14.96 -0.96
C HIS A 106 -3.54 -13.65 -1.77
N PRO A 107 -2.79 -13.64 -2.88
CA PRO A 107 -2.65 -12.45 -3.72
C PRO A 107 -4.01 -11.96 -4.24
N LEU A 108 -4.26 -10.65 -4.13
CA LEU A 108 -5.40 -10.03 -4.80
C LEU A 108 -5.14 -9.97 -6.31
N SER A 109 -5.73 -10.91 -7.04
CA SER A 109 -5.53 -11.04 -8.49
C SER A 109 -6.03 -9.82 -9.25
N ALA A 110 -5.25 -9.34 -10.21
CA ALA A 110 -5.64 -8.29 -11.14
C ALA A 110 -5.97 -8.88 -12.53
N PRO A 111 -7.10 -8.53 -13.15
CA PRO A 111 -7.47 -9.11 -14.43
C PRO A 111 -6.52 -8.70 -15.57
N SER A 112 -6.29 -9.64 -16.50
CA SER A 112 -6.54 -9.42 -17.93
C SER A 112 -6.24 -8.04 -18.53
N ASP A 113 -7.25 -7.23 -18.39
CA ASP A 113 -7.53 -5.97 -19.04
C ASP A 113 -7.60 -4.83 -18.02
N ALA A 114 -7.17 -5.07 -16.78
CA ALA A 114 -7.07 -4.07 -15.73
C ALA A 114 -6.32 -2.82 -16.21
N GLN A 115 -6.95 -1.66 -16.00
CA GLN A 115 -6.38 -0.35 -16.29
C GLN A 115 -6.18 0.41 -14.98
N PRO A 116 -5.06 0.20 -14.26
CA PRO A 116 -4.74 0.95 -13.04
C PRO A 116 -4.70 2.45 -13.28
N SER A 117 -5.12 3.23 -12.28
CA SER A 117 -4.92 4.68 -12.26
C SER A 117 -4.82 5.22 -10.83
N GLY A 118 -4.29 6.43 -10.69
CA GLY A 118 -4.01 7.02 -9.38
C GLY A 118 -2.98 6.20 -8.60
N GLU A 119 -3.32 5.83 -7.37
CA GLU A 119 -2.48 5.04 -6.46
C GLU A 119 -2.46 3.54 -6.79
N TRP A 120 -3.30 3.09 -7.72
CA TRP A 120 -3.38 1.69 -8.12
C TRP A 120 -2.35 1.38 -9.19
N THR A 121 -1.69 0.23 -9.04
CA THR A 121 -0.74 -0.33 -10.00
C THR A 121 -0.90 -1.85 -10.04
N MET A 122 -0.13 -2.52 -10.89
CA MET A 122 -0.09 -3.98 -10.95
C MET A 122 1.35 -4.47 -10.74
N TYR A 123 1.45 -5.61 -10.06
CA TYR A 123 2.64 -6.45 -10.10
C TYR A 123 2.43 -7.57 -11.13
N HIS A 124 3.47 -7.82 -11.93
CA HIS A 124 3.49 -8.88 -12.94
C HIS A 124 4.40 -9.99 -12.43
N HIS A 125 3.83 -11.17 -12.21
CA HIS A 125 4.58 -12.35 -11.83
C HIS A 125 5.23 -12.99 -13.06
N GLU A 126 6.32 -13.72 -12.85
CA GLU A 126 7.04 -14.41 -13.93
C GLU A 126 6.19 -15.50 -14.60
N ASP A 127 5.20 -16.04 -13.88
CA ASP A 127 4.24 -17.02 -14.39
C ASP A 127 3.12 -16.41 -15.27
N GLY A 128 3.13 -15.08 -15.44
CA GLY A 128 2.15 -14.34 -16.23
C GLY A 128 0.89 -13.92 -15.45
N SER A 129 0.75 -14.35 -14.20
CA SER A 129 -0.31 -13.85 -13.32
C SER A 129 -0.04 -12.40 -12.91
N ARG A 130 -1.11 -11.70 -12.48
CA ARG A 130 -1.04 -10.31 -12.07
C ARG A 130 -1.73 -10.11 -10.75
N GLN A 131 -1.19 -9.18 -9.97
CA GLN A 131 -1.68 -8.84 -8.66
C GLN A 131 -1.86 -7.33 -8.55
N TRP A 132 -2.95 -6.92 -7.91
CA TRP A 132 -3.20 -5.52 -7.60
C TRP A 132 -2.19 -5.02 -6.56
N ALA A 133 -1.71 -3.80 -6.77
CA ALA A 133 -0.89 -3.09 -5.81
C ALA A 133 -1.45 -1.69 -5.57
N TYR A 134 -1.48 -1.25 -4.32
CA TYR A 134 -1.95 0.07 -3.92
C TYR A 134 -0.84 0.85 -3.23
N ARG A 135 -0.63 2.12 -3.64
CA ARG A 135 0.50 2.96 -3.20
C ARG A 135 1.86 2.25 -3.34
N GLY A 136 1.93 1.38 -4.35
CA GLY A 136 3.09 0.56 -4.66
C GLY A 136 3.37 -0.60 -3.70
N PHE A 137 2.38 -1.10 -2.96
CA PHE A 137 2.49 -2.35 -2.21
C PHE A 137 1.53 -3.40 -2.76
N ALA A 138 2.03 -4.62 -2.99
CA ALA A 138 1.21 -5.74 -3.46
C ALA A 138 0.19 -6.15 -2.39
N LEU A 139 -1.07 -6.37 -2.80
CA LEU A 139 -2.19 -6.59 -1.89
C LEU A 139 -2.54 -8.07 -1.73
N TYR A 140 -2.87 -8.46 -0.50
CA TYR A 140 -3.22 -9.83 -0.13
C TYR A 140 -4.45 -9.87 0.76
N THR A 141 -5.19 -11.00 0.76
CA THR A 141 -6.11 -11.37 1.84
C THR A 141 -5.46 -12.39 2.76
N TYR A 142 -5.87 -12.41 4.02
CA TYR A 142 -5.35 -13.33 5.03
C TYR A 142 -6.31 -14.47 5.32
N SER A 143 -5.82 -15.72 5.32
CA SER A 143 -6.65 -16.91 5.54
C SER A 143 -7.17 -17.06 6.98
N GLY A 144 -6.57 -16.35 7.93
CA GLY A 144 -7.03 -16.32 9.32
C GLY A 144 -8.17 -15.34 9.57
N ASP A 145 -8.49 -14.47 8.61
CA ASP A 145 -9.69 -13.65 8.64
C ASP A 145 -10.89 -14.52 8.23
N GLU A 146 -11.87 -14.65 9.13
CA GLU A 146 -13.01 -15.54 8.93
C GLU A 146 -14.26 -14.80 8.49
N THR A 147 -14.33 -13.49 8.79
CA THR A 147 -15.47 -12.64 8.49
C THR A 147 -15.03 -11.32 7.85
N PRO A 148 -15.88 -10.71 7.01
CA PRO A 148 -15.62 -9.40 6.44
C PRO A 148 -15.23 -8.36 7.49
N GLY A 149 -14.13 -7.65 7.25
CA GLY A 149 -13.58 -6.65 8.16
C GLY A 149 -12.74 -7.18 9.33
N ASP A 150 -12.51 -8.50 9.44
CA ASP A 150 -11.50 -9.04 10.35
C ASP A 150 -10.11 -8.48 9.99
N MET A 151 -9.30 -8.15 11.01
CA MET A 151 -7.97 -7.54 10.85
C MET A 151 -6.89 -8.31 11.62
N ARG A 152 -6.97 -9.65 11.65
CA ARG A 152 -6.27 -10.44 12.69
C ARG A 152 -4.75 -10.48 12.53
N SER A 153 -4.25 -10.11 11.35
CA SER A 153 -2.83 -10.02 11.04
C SER A 153 -2.31 -8.58 10.99
N ASP A 154 -3.11 -7.59 11.37
CA ASP A 154 -2.64 -6.22 11.46
C ASP A 154 -1.52 -6.10 12.49
N GLU A 155 -0.45 -5.39 12.12
CA GLU A 155 0.80 -5.25 12.88
C GLU A 155 1.50 -6.59 13.24
N SER A 156 1.20 -7.68 12.52
CA SER A 156 1.89 -8.95 12.73
C SER A 156 3.30 -8.92 12.12
N PHE A 157 4.31 -9.22 12.94
CA PHE A 157 5.71 -9.25 12.52
C PHE A 157 6.13 -10.64 12.03
N GLU A 158 6.84 -10.68 10.91
CA GLU A 158 7.51 -11.88 10.42
C GLU A 158 9.04 -11.76 10.59
N PRO A 159 9.73 -12.81 11.08
CA PRO A 159 11.18 -12.83 11.06
C PRO A 159 11.69 -12.74 9.62
N TRP A 160 12.59 -11.80 9.33
CA TRP A 160 13.21 -11.65 8.00
C TRP A 160 13.99 -12.92 7.63
N ARG A 161 13.55 -13.66 6.59
CA ARG A 161 14.23 -14.84 6.05
C ARG A 161 14.90 -14.51 4.71
N GLY A 162 16.07 -13.89 4.75
CA GLY A 162 16.84 -13.57 3.55
C GLY A 162 18.00 -14.56 3.31
N GLU A 163 17.76 -15.62 2.54
CA GLU A 163 18.81 -16.26 1.74
C GLU A 163 18.39 -16.11 0.27
N ASN A 164 19.14 -15.27 -0.48
CA ASN A 164 18.98 -15.00 -1.92
C ASN A 164 18.12 -13.79 -2.35
N ALA A 165 17.96 -12.76 -1.53
CA ALA A 165 17.58 -11.44 -2.04
C ALA A 165 18.74 -10.87 -2.89
N LYS A 166 18.80 -11.24 -4.18
CA LYS A 166 19.53 -10.49 -5.21
C LYS A 166 18.78 -9.18 -5.52
N VAL A 167 18.53 -8.38 -4.50
CA VAL A 167 18.34 -6.94 -4.67
C VAL A 167 19.71 -6.35 -4.41
N GLY A 168 20.34 -5.81 -5.45
CA GLY A 168 21.67 -5.19 -5.36
C GLY A 168 21.68 -4.08 -4.30
N LEU A 169 22.09 -4.44 -3.09
CA LEU A 169 22.38 -3.54 -1.98
C LEU A 169 23.79 -2.96 -2.17
N GLU A 170 24.05 -2.26 -3.27
CA GLU A 170 25.25 -1.41 -3.38
C GLU A 170 24.95 0.02 -2.94
N THR A 171 24.47 0.16 -1.70
CA THR A 171 24.74 1.29 -0.77
C THR A 171 23.95 1.07 0.52
N VAL A 172 24.31 0.06 1.31
CA VAL A 172 23.96 0.04 2.74
C VAL A 172 25.25 -0.05 3.55
N SER A 173 25.66 1.10 4.05
CA SER A 173 26.68 1.32 5.06
C SER A 173 26.15 2.50 5.87
N ILE A 174 26.07 2.53 7.20
CA ILE A 174 26.78 1.83 8.26
C ILE A 174 25.81 1.79 9.46
N ILE A 175 26.02 0.84 10.39
CA ILE A 175 25.46 0.71 11.75
C ILE A 175 24.17 -0.14 11.79
N GLY A 176 24.29 -1.35 12.36
CA GLY A 176 23.37 -2.48 12.25
C GLY A 176 21.89 -2.16 12.49
N THR A 177 21.07 -2.39 11.45
CA THR A 177 19.61 -2.33 11.50
C THR A 177 19.05 -3.73 11.43
N ALA A 178 18.51 -4.23 12.55
CA ALA A 178 17.59 -5.36 12.48
C ALA A 178 16.39 -4.88 11.64
N SER A 179 16.25 -5.43 10.44
CA SER A 179 15.10 -5.20 9.58
C SER A 179 14.16 -6.38 9.74
N THR A 180 12.88 -6.12 9.97
CA THR A 180 11.84 -7.15 10.04
C THR A 180 10.79 -6.85 9.00
N MET A 181 10.06 -7.85 8.53
CA MET A 181 8.87 -7.61 7.71
C MET A 181 7.65 -7.60 8.62
N TYR A 182 6.62 -6.85 8.23
CA TYR A 182 5.33 -6.89 8.92
C TYR A 182 4.18 -6.72 7.93
N TRP A 183 3.03 -7.24 8.32
CA TRP A 183 1.78 -7.06 7.59
C TRP A 183 0.99 -5.92 8.23
N ARG A 184 0.39 -5.09 7.38
CA ARG A 184 -0.52 -4.03 7.81
C ARG A 184 -1.76 -4.03 6.94
N VAL A 185 -2.85 -3.54 7.50
CA VAL A 185 -4.06 -3.30 6.73
C VAL A 185 -3.79 -2.20 5.70
N ALA A 186 -4.28 -2.40 4.48
CA ALA A 186 -4.23 -1.41 3.42
C ALA A 186 -5.36 -0.39 3.63
N SER A 187 -5.00 0.89 3.73
CA SER A 187 -5.94 1.99 3.95
C SER A 187 -5.84 3.03 2.82
N PRO A 188 -6.98 3.62 2.39
CA PRO A 188 -7.01 4.60 1.31
C PRO A 188 -6.36 5.95 1.67
#